data_AF-A0A6P8EPH4-F1
#
_entry.id   AF-A0A6P8EPH4-F1
#
_cell.length_a   1.000
_cell.length_b   1.000
_cell.length_c   1.000
_cell.angle_alpha   90.00
_cell.angle_beta   90.00
_cell.angle_gamma   90.00
#
_symmetry.space_group_name_H-M   'P 1'
#
loop_
_entity.id
_entity.type
_entity.pdbx_description
1 polymer ?
#
loop_
_entity_poly.entity_id
_entity_poly.type
_entity_poly.pdbx_seq_one_letter_code
_entity_poly.pdbx_strand_id
1 'polypeptide(L)'
;MIHWSSHNNRWILKDAAGVAGNIFALGLFVSPIPTFQRIMRNRSTEHFSGLPYIYALLNCLITMWYGMPAVSSNNVLVMTVNAMGAAFQLVYIILFTACADKAKKNLVIRTRSVEFMPFYLSLSTFLMSTSFLMYGILNGDIFVFLPNGIGTLLGMTQLLLYCYYKSSGSESSREPLIESYS
;
A
#
# COMPACT_ATOMS: atom_id res chain seq x y z
N MET A 1 -5.28 5.78 41.10
CA MET A 1 -5.69 4.57 40.35
C MET A 1 -6.07 4.87 38.89
N ILE A 2 -6.76 5.99 38.60
CA ILE A 2 -7.19 6.36 37.23
C ILE A 2 -6.02 6.73 36.30
N HIS A 3 -4.99 7.43 36.80
CA HIS A 3 -3.83 7.85 36.00
C HIS A 3 -2.95 6.67 35.54
N TRP A 4 -2.80 5.64 36.38
CA TRP A 4 -2.06 4.41 36.05
C TRP A 4 -2.79 3.55 35.01
N SER A 5 -4.11 3.41 35.14
CA SER A 5 -4.94 2.72 34.14
C SER A 5 -4.87 3.43 32.78
N SER A 6 -4.98 4.76 32.76
CA SER A 6 -4.88 5.54 31.51
C SER A 6 -3.53 5.38 30.82
N HIS A 7 -2.43 5.26 31.56
CA HIS A 7 -1.11 5.09 30.94
C HIS A 7 -0.97 3.70 30.32
N ASN A 8 -1.41 2.66 31.03
CA ASN A 8 -1.39 1.28 30.55
C ASN A 8 -2.27 1.11 29.30
N ASN A 9 -3.45 1.73 29.28
CA ASN A 9 -4.38 1.66 28.15
C ASN A 9 -3.81 2.30 26.88
N ARG A 10 -3.02 3.37 27.00
CA ARG A 10 -2.38 4.03 25.84
C ARG A 10 -1.32 3.15 25.18
N TRP A 11 -0.50 2.44 25.94
CA TRP A 11 0.50 1.52 25.41
C TRP A 11 -0.15 0.35 24.68
N ILE A 12 -1.19 -0.23 25.28
CA ILE A 12 -1.97 -1.32 24.68
C ILE A 12 -2.61 -0.87 23.35
N LEU A 13 -3.21 0.33 23.33
CA LEU A 13 -3.84 0.87 22.12
C LEU A 13 -2.80 1.19 21.03
N LYS A 14 -1.62 1.69 21.42
CA LYS A 14 -0.51 1.93 20.50
C LYS A 14 -0.07 0.63 19.84
N ASP A 15 0.18 -0.40 20.62
CA ASP A 15 0.66 -1.68 20.10
C ASP A 15 -0.41 -2.36 19.24
N ALA A 16 -1.68 -2.29 19.64
CA ALA A 16 -2.80 -2.77 18.83
C ALA A 16 -2.87 -2.06 17.46
N ALA A 17 -2.73 -0.73 17.44
CA ALA A 17 -2.72 0.05 16.20
C ALA A 17 -1.51 -0.32 15.30
N GLY A 18 -0.32 -0.48 15.89
CA GLY A 18 0.87 -0.89 15.14
C GLY A 18 0.76 -2.30 14.58
N VAL A 19 0.20 -3.25 15.34
CA VAL A 19 -0.06 -4.62 14.89
C VAL A 19 -1.09 -4.63 13.75
N ALA A 20 -2.19 -3.90 13.90
CA ALA A 20 -3.19 -3.76 12.83
C ALA A 20 -2.56 -3.18 11.55
N GLY A 21 -1.74 -2.14 11.67
CA GLY A 21 -1.00 -1.56 10.55
C GLY A 21 -0.09 -2.57 9.85
N ASN A 22 0.62 -3.42 10.61
CA ASN A 22 1.45 -4.49 10.06
C ASN A 22 0.62 -5.53 9.29
N ILE A 23 -0.56 -5.91 9.79
CA ILE A 23 -1.44 -6.87 9.12
C ILE A 23 -1.95 -6.30 7.79
N PHE A 24 -2.43 -5.06 7.76
CA PHE A 24 -2.90 -4.42 6.53
C PHE A 24 -1.76 -4.19 5.52
N ALA A 25 -0.54 -3.92 6.00
CA ALA A 25 0.64 -3.79 5.14
C ALA A 25 0.98 -5.07 4.38
N LEU A 26 0.72 -6.26 4.93
CA LEU A 26 0.91 -7.52 4.20
C LEU A 26 0.03 -7.59 2.94
N GLY A 27 -1.23 -7.16 3.06
CA GLY A 27 -2.13 -7.05 1.90
C GLY A 27 -1.60 -6.10 0.83
N LEU A 28 -0.99 -4.98 1.25
CA LEU A 28 -0.36 -4.03 0.34
C LEU A 28 0.88 -4.62 -0.33
N PHE A 29 1.75 -5.31 0.40
CA PHE A 29 2.96 -5.93 -0.15
C PHE A 29 2.65 -7.04 -1.15
N VAL A 30 1.50 -7.71 -1.03
CA VAL A 30 1.02 -8.74 -1.96
C VAL A 30 0.37 -8.14 -3.20
N SER A 31 -0.06 -6.87 -3.19
CA SER A 31 -0.74 -6.23 -4.31
C SER A 31 0.02 -6.26 -5.65
N PRO A 32 1.37 -6.16 -5.71
CA PRO A 32 2.10 -6.24 -6.98
C PRO A 32 2.23 -7.66 -7.54
N ILE A 33 1.91 -8.72 -6.78
CA ILE A 33 2.11 -10.13 -7.20
C ILE A 33 1.40 -10.45 -8.54
N PRO A 34 0.11 -10.11 -8.74
CA PRO A 34 -0.56 -10.39 -10.02
C PRO A 34 0.10 -9.68 -11.21
N THR A 35 0.61 -8.46 -10.99
CA THR A 35 1.36 -7.71 -12.01
C THR A 35 2.67 -8.42 -12.36
N PHE A 36 3.41 -8.89 -11.36
CA PHE A 36 4.65 -9.65 -11.59
C PHE A 36 4.40 -11.02 -12.25
N GLN A 37 3.31 -11.70 -11.91
CA GLN A 37 2.91 -12.95 -12.59
C GLN A 37 2.69 -12.71 -14.09
N ARG A 38 2.09 -11.57 -14.47
CA ARG A 38 1.93 -11.19 -15.88
C ARG A 38 3.27 -10.87 -16.55
N ILE A 39 4.15 -10.13 -15.89
CA ILE A 39 5.52 -9.84 -16.40
C ILE A 39 6.29 -11.13 -16.65
N MET A 40 6.24 -12.07 -15.69
CA MET A 40 6.92 -13.36 -15.81
C MET A 40 6.35 -14.23 -16.94
N ARG A 41 5.02 -14.22 -17.12
CA ARG A 41 4.34 -14.94 -18.21
C ARG A 41 4.69 -14.34 -19.58
N ASN A 42 4.68 -13.02 -19.70
CA ASN A 42 4.91 -12.32 -20.96
C ASN A 42 6.39 -12.15 -21.28
N ARG A 43 7.31 -12.48 -20.34
CA ARG A 43 8.77 -12.32 -20.47
C ARG A 43 9.20 -10.93 -20.95
N SER A 44 8.38 -9.92 -20.66
CA SER A 44 8.58 -8.54 -21.05
C SER A 44 8.17 -7.63 -19.90
N THR A 45 9.01 -6.65 -19.60
CA THR A 45 8.71 -5.60 -18.62
C THR A 45 7.70 -4.58 -19.15
N GLU A 46 7.15 -4.79 -20.35
CA GLU A 46 6.21 -3.89 -21.06
C GLU A 46 6.70 -2.42 -20.99
N HIS A 47 5.88 -1.49 -20.47
CA HIS A 47 6.22 -0.09 -20.20
C HIS A 47 6.47 0.21 -18.71
N PHE A 48 6.55 -0.83 -17.86
CA PHE A 48 6.69 -0.62 -16.42
C PHE A 48 8.12 -0.19 -16.09
N SER A 49 8.25 0.98 -15.47
CA SER A 49 9.53 1.44 -14.93
C SER A 49 9.81 0.73 -13.61
N GLY A 50 11.05 0.30 -13.41
CA GLY A 50 11.52 -0.26 -12.13
C GLY A 50 11.73 0.80 -11.03
N LEU A 51 11.61 2.08 -11.35
CA LEU A 51 11.86 3.18 -10.42
C LEU A 51 10.98 3.19 -9.16
N PRO A 52 9.65 2.94 -9.24
CA PRO A 52 8.79 2.91 -8.05
C PRO A 52 9.26 1.88 -7.02
N TYR A 53 9.79 0.75 -7.49
CA TYR A 53 10.32 -0.31 -6.66
C TYR A 53 11.61 0.10 -5.93
N ILE A 54 12.51 0.80 -6.62
CA ILE A 54 13.75 1.31 -6.03
C ILE A 54 13.45 2.40 -5.00
N TYR A 55 12.56 3.34 -5.31
CA TYR A 55 12.15 4.39 -4.36
C TYR A 55 11.44 3.80 -3.14
N ALA A 56 10.58 2.81 -3.34
CA ALA A 56 9.94 2.10 -2.24
C ALA A 56 10.96 1.37 -1.35
N LEU A 57 12.00 0.76 -1.94
CA LEU A 57 13.07 0.09 -1.19
C LEU A 57 13.84 1.10 -0.33
N LEU A 58 14.26 2.20 -0.93
CA LEU A 58 14.99 3.27 -0.23
C LEU A 58 14.15 3.83 0.93
N ASN A 59 12.86 4.09 0.68
CA ASN A 59 11.94 4.53 1.73
C ASN A 59 11.86 3.49 2.87
N CYS A 60 11.65 2.21 2.53
CA CYS A 60 11.60 1.14 3.54
C CYS A 60 12.90 1.04 4.34
N LEU A 61 14.07 1.17 3.71
CA LEU A 61 15.36 1.12 4.42
C LEU A 61 15.56 2.30 5.37
N ILE A 62 15.18 3.51 4.96
CA ILE A 62 15.27 4.72 5.79
C ILE A 62 14.31 4.61 6.98
N THR A 63 13.07 4.19 6.75
CA THR A 63 12.07 4.05 7.81
C THR A 63 12.37 2.85 8.73
N MET A 64 12.98 1.79 8.20
CA MET A 64 13.50 0.68 9.01
C MET A 64 14.64 1.14 9.92
N TRP A 65 15.59 1.92 9.39
CA TRP A 65 16.68 2.49 10.19
C TRP A 65 16.15 3.38 11.31
N TYR A 66 15.15 4.21 11.00
CA TYR A 66 14.45 5.04 11.99
C TYR A 66 13.77 4.23 13.10
N GLY A 67 13.14 3.11 12.76
CA GLY A 67 12.44 2.24 13.71
C GLY A 67 13.36 1.37 14.58
N MET A 68 14.67 1.33 14.31
CA MET A 68 15.60 0.53 15.11
C MET A 68 15.64 1.01 16.56
N PRO A 69 15.66 0.11 17.58
CA PRO A 69 15.70 0.50 18.99
C PRO A 69 16.86 1.42 19.38
N ALA A 70 17.95 1.38 18.61
CA ALA A 70 19.11 2.25 18.75
C ALA A 70 18.85 3.72 18.35
N VAL A 71 17.86 3.97 17.47
CA VAL A 71 17.47 5.30 17.00
C VAL A 71 16.16 5.74 17.66
N SER A 72 15.15 4.85 17.68
CA SER A 72 13.89 5.07 18.38
C SER A 72 13.45 3.79 19.11
N SER A 73 13.47 3.82 20.44
CA SER A 73 13.08 2.66 21.27
C SER A 73 11.58 2.35 21.23
N ASN A 74 10.75 3.31 20.79
CA ASN A 74 9.30 3.18 20.83
C ASN A 74 8.67 2.76 19.49
N ASN A 75 9.46 2.67 18.40
CA ASN A 75 9.00 2.51 17.02
C ASN A 75 9.29 1.12 16.41
N VAL A 76 9.45 0.10 17.24
CA VAL A 76 9.81 -1.26 16.80
C VAL A 76 8.79 -1.83 15.79
N LEU A 77 7.50 -1.53 15.94
CA LEU A 77 6.45 -1.97 15.00
C LEU A 77 6.54 -1.27 13.62
N VAL A 78 7.17 -0.09 13.55
CA VAL A 78 7.50 0.58 12.29
C VAL A 78 8.72 -0.08 11.65
N MET A 79 9.69 -0.54 12.43
CA MET A 79 10.83 -1.30 11.92
C MET A 79 10.38 -2.61 11.26
N THR A 80 9.50 -3.38 11.91
CA THR A 80 9.07 -4.70 11.41
C THR A 80 8.34 -4.61 10.07
N VAL A 81 7.41 -3.66 9.92
CA VAL A 81 6.66 -3.49 8.67
C VAL A 81 7.59 -3.09 7.52
N ASN A 82 8.56 -2.22 7.79
CA ASN A 82 9.49 -1.74 6.77
C ASN A 82 10.57 -2.78 6.43
N ALA A 83 10.97 -3.63 7.39
CA ALA A 83 11.84 -4.78 7.11
C ALA A 83 11.15 -5.80 6.19
N MET A 84 9.87 -6.11 6.45
CA MET A 84 9.08 -6.95 5.53
C MET A 84 8.95 -6.29 4.16
N GLY A 85 8.59 -5.01 4.11
CA GLY A 85 8.48 -4.24 2.87
C GLY A 85 9.77 -4.25 2.06
N ALA A 86 10.93 -4.04 2.70
CA ALA A 86 12.23 -4.11 2.05
C ALA A 86 12.50 -5.51 1.46
N ALA A 87 12.16 -6.59 2.16
CA ALA A 87 12.31 -7.95 1.65
C ALA A 87 11.46 -8.20 0.39
N PHE A 88 10.17 -7.85 0.43
CA PHE A 88 9.29 -7.92 -0.75
C PHE A 88 9.82 -7.07 -1.90
N GLN A 89 10.29 -5.86 -1.59
CA GLN A 89 10.74 -4.92 -2.58
C GLN A 89 12.05 -5.34 -3.27
N LEU A 90 12.95 -5.99 -2.53
CA LEU A 90 14.13 -6.65 -3.08
C LEU A 90 13.75 -7.79 -4.02
N VAL A 91 12.80 -8.65 -3.62
CA VAL A 91 12.29 -9.73 -4.49
C VAL A 91 11.72 -9.16 -5.79
N TYR A 92 10.92 -8.10 -5.72
CA TYR A 92 10.37 -7.44 -6.90
C TYR A 92 11.44 -6.84 -7.82
N ILE A 93 12.49 -6.23 -7.27
CA ILE A 93 13.61 -5.69 -8.07
C ILE A 93 14.37 -6.82 -8.75
N ILE A 94 14.67 -7.92 -8.04
CA ILE A 94 15.37 -9.09 -8.60
C ILE A 94 14.56 -9.71 -9.74
N LEU A 95 13.24 -9.89 -9.56
CA LEU A 95 12.36 -10.39 -10.60
C LEU A 95 12.30 -9.44 -11.80
N PHE A 96 12.25 -8.14 -11.55
CA PHE A 96 12.21 -7.12 -12.59
C PHE A 96 13.48 -7.11 -13.43
N THR A 97 14.67 -7.10 -12.81
CA THR A 97 15.96 -7.12 -13.53
C THR A 97 16.18 -8.44 -14.27
N ALA A 98 15.84 -9.58 -13.67
CA ALA A 98 15.93 -10.89 -14.32
C ALA A 98 14.99 -11.04 -15.55
N CYS A 99 13.87 -10.30 -15.58
CA CYS A 99 12.99 -10.23 -16.73
C CYS A 99 13.44 -9.17 -17.75
N ALA A 100 14.01 -8.05 -17.29
CA ALA A 100 14.48 -6.95 -18.14
C ALA A 100 15.64 -7.39 -19.07
N ASP A 101 16.58 -8.21 -18.57
CA ASP A 101 17.69 -8.72 -19.39
C ASP A 101 17.24 -9.63 -20.55
N LYS A 102 16.04 -10.21 -20.45
CA LYS A 102 15.46 -11.07 -21.50
C LYS A 102 14.56 -10.32 -22.48
N ALA A 103 14.28 -9.04 -22.21
CA ALA A 103 13.26 -8.25 -22.89
C ALA A 103 13.80 -7.31 -23.99
N LYS A 104 15.02 -7.54 -24.52
CA LYS A 104 15.48 -6.86 -25.75
C LYS A 104 14.89 -7.51 -27.01
N LYS A 105 13.58 -7.38 -27.21
CA LYS A 105 12.90 -7.34 -28.53
C LYS A 105 11.37 -7.21 -28.40
N ASN A 106 10.84 -6.28 -29.19
CA ASN A 106 9.48 -6.14 -29.74
C ASN A 106 8.27 -5.92 -28.80
N LEU A 107 7.91 -4.64 -28.69
CA LEU A 107 6.71 -3.99 -29.25
C LEU A 107 5.28 -4.59 -29.02
N VAL A 108 4.43 -3.68 -28.51
CA VAL A 108 2.98 -3.45 -28.72
C VAL A 108 1.95 -4.41 -28.11
N ILE A 109 1.21 -3.79 -27.17
CA ILE A 109 -0.22 -3.87 -26.87
C ILE A 109 -0.84 -5.26 -26.82
N ARG A 110 -1.30 -5.66 -25.62
CA ARG A 110 -2.70 -6.05 -25.32
C ARG A 110 -2.77 -6.86 -24.03
N THR A 111 -3.33 -6.26 -22.96
CA THR A 111 -4.42 -6.89 -22.17
C THR A 111 -4.94 -5.92 -21.10
N ARG A 112 -6.24 -5.58 -21.21
CA ARG A 112 -7.10 -5.17 -20.11
C ARG A 112 -7.32 -6.40 -19.22
N SER A 113 -6.97 -6.31 -17.94
CA SER A 113 -7.71 -6.98 -16.87
C SER A 113 -7.36 -6.24 -15.58
N VAL A 114 -8.39 -5.61 -15.00
CA VAL A 114 -8.37 -4.87 -13.72
C VAL A 114 -9.21 -5.64 -12.71
N GLU A 115 -9.30 -6.95 -12.87
CA GLU A 115 -10.29 -7.75 -12.19
C GLU A 115 -9.71 -8.42 -10.95
N PHE A 116 -9.03 -7.62 -10.11
CA PHE A 116 -8.99 -7.75 -8.64
C PHE A 116 -8.51 -6.40 -8.03
N MET A 117 -9.37 -5.39 -8.26
CA MET A 117 -9.74 -4.22 -7.44
C MET A 117 -8.69 -3.19 -6.94
N PRO A 118 -8.68 -1.97 -7.53
CA PRO A 118 -8.19 -0.76 -6.84
C PRO A 118 -8.93 -0.47 -5.51
N PHE A 119 -10.12 -1.03 -5.29
CA PHE A 119 -10.85 -0.90 -4.03
C PHE A 119 -10.16 -1.59 -2.84
N TYR A 120 -9.80 -2.87 -2.95
CA TYR A 120 -9.10 -3.57 -1.86
C TYR A 120 -7.73 -2.95 -1.60
N LEU A 121 -7.03 -2.50 -2.65
CA LEU A 121 -5.77 -1.77 -2.53
C LEU A 121 -5.93 -0.42 -1.82
N SER A 122 -6.90 0.38 -2.27
CA SER A 122 -7.24 1.69 -1.67
C SER A 122 -7.67 1.53 -0.22
N LEU A 123 -8.56 0.57 0.07
CA LEU A 123 -9.03 0.24 1.41
C LEU A 123 -7.88 -0.24 2.32
N SER A 124 -7.02 -1.13 1.84
CA SER A 124 -5.86 -1.61 2.61
C SER A 124 -4.87 -0.48 2.90
N THR A 125 -4.63 0.39 1.92
CA THR A 125 -3.76 1.57 2.06
C THR A 125 -4.34 2.57 3.06
N PHE A 126 -5.65 2.80 3.00
CA PHE A 126 -6.37 3.66 3.93
C PHE A 126 -6.33 3.13 5.36
N LEU A 127 -6.64 1.84 5.56
CA LEU A 127 -6.64 1.20 6.88
C LEU A 127 -5.24 1.13 7.47
N MET A 128 -4.22 0.81 6.66
CA MET A 128 -2.81 0.85 7.06
C MET A 128 -2.40 2.26 7.49
N SER A 129 -2.68 3.26 6.65
CA SER A 129 -2.32 4.66 6.94
C SER A 129 -3.02 5.18 8.18
N THR A 130 -4.30 4.84 8.38
CA THR A 130 -5.06 5.22 9.58
C THR A 130 -4.49 4.55 10.83
N SER A 131 -4.07 3.29 10.72
CA SER A 131 -3.46 2.54 11.83
C SER A 131 -2.12 3.13 12.25
N PHE A 132 -1.24 3.47 11.31
CA PHE A 132 0.04 4.12 11.60
C PHE A 132 -0.10 5.60 11.99
N LEU A 133 -1.14 6.28 11.50
CA LEU A 133 -1.51 7.61 11.98
C LEU A 133 -1.85 7.56 13.46
N MET A 134 -2.72 6.62 13.86
CA MET A 134 -3.10 6.42 15.25
C MET A 134 -1.90 6.00 16.11
N TYR A 135 -1.03 5.14 15.59
CA TYR A 135 0.24 4.79 16.22
C TYR A 135 1.11 6.02 16.48
N GLY A 136 1.29 6.89 15.49
CA GLY A 136 2.07 8.13 15.61
C GLY A 136 1.50 9.11 16.62
N ILE A 137 0.17 9.29 16.63
CA ILE A 137 -0.52 10.16 17.63
C ILE A 137 -0.31 9.63 19.04
N LEU A 138 -0.47 8.32 19.25
CA LEU A 138 -0.33 7.69 20.56
C LEU A 138 1.13 7.68 21.05
N ASN A 139 2.08 7.65 20.12
CA ASN A 139 3.51 7.72 20.43
C ASN A 139 4.03 9.17 20.57
N GLY A 140 3.23 10.18 20.20
CA GLY A 140 3.66 11.57 20.15
C GLY A 140 4.72 11.84 19.06
N ASP A 141 4.72 11.02 18.00
CA ASP A 141 5.77 10.99 16.99
C ASP A 141 5.31 11.65 15.69
N ILE A 142 5.82 12.87 15.45
CA ILE A 142 5.45 13.66 14.28
C ILE A 142 5.94 13.05 12.96
N PHE A 143 7.05 12.30 12.99
CA PHE A 143 7.63 11.70 11.78
C PHE A 143 6.83 10.50 11.29
N VAL A 144 6.14 9.81 12.21
CA VAL A 144 5.19 8.75 11.84
C VAL A 144 3.81 9.34 11.57
N PHE A 145 3.34 10.28 12.38
CA PHE A 145 2.02 10.91 12.22
C PHE A 145 1.84 11.63 10.88
N LEU A 146 2.77 12.51 10.51
CA LEU A 146 2.61 13.42 9.38
C LEU A 146 2.46 12.69 8.02
N PRO A 147 3.36 11.78 7.61
CA PRO A 147 3.23 11.10 6.32
C PRO A 147 2.00 10.17 6.29
N ASN A 148 1.66 9.51 7.40
CA ASN A 148 0.49 8.65 7.47
C ASN A 148 -0.83 9.44 7.47
N GLY A 149 -0.82 10.68 7.96
CA GLY A 149 -1.96 11.60 7.84
C GLY A 149 -2.24 11.98 6.39
N ILE A 150 -1.19 12.34 5.64
CA ILE A 150 -1.29 12.59 4.19
C ILE A 150 -1.78 11.33 3.48
N GLY A 151 -1.21 10.16 3.79
CA GLY A 151 -1.62 8.88 3.22
C GLY A 151 -3.09 8.55 3.48
N THR A 152 -3.60 8.88 4.67
CA THR A 152 -5.00 8.67 5.04
C THR A 152 -5.94 9.55 4.20
N LEU A 153 -5.60 10.82 3.99
CA LEU A 153 -6.37 11.74 3.15
C LEU A 153 -6.39 11.30 1.68
N LEU A 154 -5.23 10.87 1.17
CA LEU A 154 -5.11 10.35 -0.20
C LEU A 154 -5.90 9.06 -0.37
N GLY A 155 -5.82 8.12 0.58
CA GLY A 155 -6.59 6.87 0.57
C GLY A 155 -8.10 7.12 0.63
N MET A 156 -8.55 8.07 1.45
CA MET A 156 -9.95 8.47 1.50
C MET A 156 -10.42 9.03 0.15
N THR A 157 -9.62 9.91 -0.45
CA THR A 157 -9.92 10.48 -1.77
C THR A 157 -10.01 9.39 -2.83
N GLN A 158 -9.09 8.42 -2.84
CA GLN A 158 -9.11 7.27 -3.75
C GLN A 158 -10.36 6.40 -3.57
N LEU A 159 -10.79 6.18 -2.32
CA LEU A 159 -11.99 5.41 -2.00
C LEU A 159 -13.27 6.12 -2.47
N LEU A 160 -13.38 7.42 -2.20
CA LEU A 160 -14.51 8.25 -2.64
C LEU A 160 -14.61 8.30 -4.16
N LEU A 161 -13.48 8.51 -4.85
CA LEU A 161 -13.44 8.55 -6.31
C LEU A 161 -13.84 7.20 -6.91
N TYR A 162 -13.40 6.08 -6.32
CA TYR A 162 -13.82 4.75 -6.73
C TYR A 162 -15.34 4.54 -6.56
N CYS A 163 -15.90 4.92 -5.42
CA CYS A 163 -17.33 4.82 -5.16
C CYS A 163 -18.16 5.66 -6.14
N TYR A 164 -17.73 6.90 -6.42
CA TYR A 164 -18.38 7.78 -7.39
C TYR A 164 -18.40 7.19 -8.80
N TYR A 165 -17.23 6.76 -9.31
CA TYR A 165 -17.15 6.16 -10.65
C TYR A 165 -17.89 4.84 -10.77
N LYS A 166 -17.87 3.99 -9.73
CA LYS A 166 -18.62 2.73 -9.72
C LYS A 166 -20.13 2.98 -9.75
N SER A 167 -20.62 3.98 -9.01
CA SER A 167 -22.03 4.37 -9.00
C SER A 167 -22.46 4.91 -10.37
N SER A 168 -21.68 5.83 -10.95
CA SER A 168 -21.97 6.46 -12.25
C SER A 168 -21.90 5.48 -13.43
N GLY A 169 -20.96 4.52 -13.41
CA GLY A 169 -20.89 3.46 -14.42
C GLY A 169 -22.10 2.50 -14.40
N SER A 170 -22.77 2.38 -13.25
CA SER A 170 -24.00 1.58 -13.11
C SER A 170 -25.26 2.29 -13.63
N GLU A 171 -25.29 3.63 -13.59
CA GLU A 171 -26.38 4.45 -14.17
C GLU A 171 -26.24 4.59 -15.69
N SER A 172 -25.02 4.85 -16.20
CA SER A 172 -24.77 4.96 -17.65
C SER A 172 -25.04 3.66 -18.42
N SER A 173 -24.98 2.50 -17.75
CA SER A 173 -25.37 1.21 -18.34
C SER A 173 -26.89 0.98 -18.38
N ARG A 174 -27.70 1.81 -17.68
CA ARG A 174 -29.16 1.69 -17.61
C ARG A 174 -29.90 2.63 -18.56
N GLU A 175 -29.30 3.75 -18.97
CA GLU A 175 -29.88 4.70 -19.94
C GLU A 175 -30.00 4.18 -21.39
N PRO A 176 -29.07 3.39 -21.98
CA PRO A 176 -29.20 3.02 -23.39
C PRO A 176 -30.26 1.93 -23.68
N LEU A 177 -30.90 1.35 -22.65
CA LEU A 177 -31.94 0.32 -22.83
C LEU A 177 -33.37 0.87 -22.84
N ILE A 178 -33.59 2.12 -22.44
CA ILE A 178 -34.92 2.73 -22.43
C ILE A 178 -35.19 3.50 -23.74
N GLU A 179 -34.16 4.07 -24.36
CA GLU A 179 -34.28 4.87 -25.60
C GLU A 179 -34.38 4.01 -26.88
N SER A 180 -34.17 2.69 -26.77
CA SER A 180 -34.29 1.74 -27.90
C SER A 180 -35.72 1.21 -28.12
N TYR A 181 -36.69 1.58 -27.27
CA TYR A 181 -38.06 1.05 -27.32
C TYR A 181 -39.17 2.13 -27.34
N SER A 182 -38.82 3.40 -27.53
CA SER A 182 -39.78 4.51 -27.68
C SER A 182 -39.81 5.07 -29.08
#